data_AF-A0A426FGF2-F1
#
_entry.id   AF-A0A426FGF2-F1
#
_cell.length_a   1.000
_cell.length_b   1.000
_cell.length_c   1.000
_cell.angle_alpha   90.00
_cell.angle_beta   90.00
_cell.angle_gamma   90.00
#
_symmetry.space_group_name_H-M   'P 1'
#
loop_
_entity.id
_entity.type
_entity.pdbx_description
1 polymer ?
#
loop_
_entity_poly.entity_id
_entity_poly.type
_entity_poly.pdbx_seq_one_letter_code
_entity_poly.pdbx_strand_id
1 'polypeptide(L)'
;ITFDLNSTLTIGGKGKDGVDGKDGQLGVAGKDGVDGVTIYGNGTIGINGRDGVDGKPGANASVTVIEGTPGINGKDGETLTRVVYTDANGTTHEIATLDDGLKFKGDTGEVIAKKLGETLEIIGRTAETANVTDKNLRVDNEEGKLVLKMAKELQEINSISNNNGTIITLGDANNNNTVNINNATISNVAPGVNGTDAVNV
;
A
#
# COMPACT_ATOMS: atom_id res chain seq x y z
N ILE A 1 8.15 -50.32 -8.86
CA ILE A 1 7.74 -48.91 -8.65
C ILE A 1 6.79 -48.93 -7.47
N THR A 2 7.08 -48.17 -6.43
CA THR A 2 6.22 -48.02 -5.24
C THR A 2 5.50 -46.69 -5.35
N PHE A 3 4.20 -46.69 -5.12
CA PHE A 3 3.39 -45.47 -5.07
C PHE A 3 2.92 -45.31 -3.62
N ASP A 4 3.43 -44.29 -2.93
CA ASP A 4 3.06 -43.98 -1.53
C ASP A 4 1.72 -43.24 -1.48
N LEU A 5 0.68 -43.87 -2.04
CA LEU A 5 -0.68 -43.37 -1.97
C LEU A 5 -1.25 -43.63 -0.57
N ASN A 6 -2.24 -42.83 -0.20
CA ASN A 6 -3.14 -43.27 0.85
C ASN A 6 -3.92 -44.52 0.40
N SER A 7 -4.76 -45.05 1.27
CA SER A 7 -5.61 -46.21 0.97
C SER A 7 -6.70 -45.95 -0.10
N THR A 8 -6.77 -44.76 -0.72
CA THR A 8 -7.89 -44.33 -1.58
C THR A 8 -7.43 -43.69 -2.88
N LEU A 9 -7.56 -44.43 -3.99
CA LEU A 9 -7.58 -43.90 -5.34
C LEU A 9 -8.97 -44.14 -5.93
N THR A 10 -9.66 -43.08 -6.35
CA THR A 10 -10.92 -43.20 -7.10
C THR A 10 -10.75 -42.61 -8.49
N ILE A 11 -11.01 -43.45 -9.50
CA ILE A 11 -11.05 -43.00 -10.89
C ILE A 11 -12.47 -42.48 -11.12
N GLY A 12 -12.58 -41.17 -11.38
CA GLY A 12 -13.85 -40.52 -11.70
C GLY A 12 -14.52 -41.13 -12.93
N GLY A 13 -15.80 -40.85 -13.11
CA GLY A 13 -16.60 -41.39 -14.21
C GLY A 13 -17.14 -40.26 -15.09
N LYS A 14 -17.08 -40.43 -16.43
CA LYS A 14 -17.76 -39.51 -17.35
C LYS A 14 -19.26 -39.50 -17.08
N GLY A 15 -19.84 -38.31 -17.10
CA GLY A 15 -21.28 -38.12 -17.15
C GLY A 15 -21.90 -38.74 -18.40
N LYS A 16 -23.20 -39.03 -18.35
CA LYS A 16 -24.00 -39.49 -19.51
C LYS A 16 -25.26 -38.65 -19.60
N ASP A 17 -25.67 -38.35 -20.83
CA ASP A 17 -26.96 -37.71 -21.15
C ASP A 17 -27.21 -36.37 -20.43
N GLY A 18 -26.17 -35.52 -20.35
CA GLY A 18 -26.28 -34.20 -19.72
C GLY A 18 -26.24 -34.22 -18.18
N VAL A 19 -26.05 -35.38 -17.56
CA VAL A 19 -25.76 -35.52 -16.12
C VAL A 19 -24.26 -35.44 -15.93
N ASP A 20 -23.82 -34.72 -14.89
CA ASP A 20 -22.42 -34.60 -14.52
C ASP A 20 -21.78 -35.96 -14.18
N GLY A 21 -20.47 -36.02 -14.41
CA GLY A 21 -19.65 -37.15 -13.99
C GLY A 21 -19.50 -37.25 -12.48
N LYS A 22 -18.81 -38.30 -12.04
CA LYS A 22 -18.31 -38.38 -10.66
C LYS A 22 -16.85 -37.96 -10.64
N ASP A 23 -16.49 -37.07 -9.74
CA ASP A 23 -15.10 -36.69 -9.54
C ASP A 23 -14.24 -37.87 -9.07
N GLY A 24 -12.99 -37.88 -9.52
CA GLY A 24 -11.96 -38.75 -8.96
C GLY A 24 -11.29 -38.12 -7.75
N GLN A 25 -10.48 -38.90 -7.05
CA GLN A 25 -9.70 -38.47 -5.89
C GLN A 25 -8.36 -39.23 -5.85
N LEU A 26 -7.30 -38.50 -5.50
CA LEU A 26 -5.97 -39.05 -5.26
C LEU A 26 -5.42 -38.48 -3.94
N GLY A 27 -5.12 -39.34 -2.97
CA GLY A 27 -4.45 -38.95 -1.73
C GLY A 27 -3.02 -39.48 -1.64
N VAL A 28 -2.12 -38.67 -1.08
CA VAL A 28 -0.77 -39.10 -0.67
C VAL A 28 -0.73 -39.20 0.83
N ALA A 29 -0.27 -40.34 1.36
CA ALA A 29 -0.25 -40.57 2.79
C ALA A 29 0.72 -39.64 3.52
N GLY A 30 0.25 -39.03 4.61
CA GLY A 30 1.06 -38.41 5.65
C GLY A 30 1.71 -39.45 6.56
N LYS A 31 2.67 -39.03 7.38
CA LYS A 31 3.43 -39.91 8.29
C LYS A 31 2.58 -40.54 9.40
N ASP A 32 1.46 -39.91 9.72
CA ASP A 32 0.44 -40.31 10.69
C ASP A 32 -0.63 -41.24 10.10
N GLY A 33 -0.59 -41.48 8.79
CA GLY A 33 -1.56 -42.32 8.08
C GLY A 33 -2.83 -41.58 7.63
N VAL A 34 -2.95 -40.28 7.90
CA VAL A 34 -3.94 -39.39 7.27
C VAL A 34 -3.34 -38.83 5.98
N ASP A 35 -4.15 -38.47 4.98
CA ASP A 35 -3.64 -37.83 3.76
C ASP A 35 -2.89 -36.54 4.10
N GLY A 36 -1.66 -36.41 3.61
CA GLY A 36 -0.92 -35.14 3.66
C GLY A 36 -1.39 -34.18 2.58
N VAL A 37 -1.67 -34.70 1.38
CA VAL A 37 -2.22 -33.96 0.24
C VAL A 37 -3.27 -34.80 -0.46
N THR A 38 -4.40 -34.19 -0.81
CA THR A 38 -5.47 -34.82 -1.57
C THR A 38 -5.84 -33.96 -2.76
N ILE A 39 -5.90 -34.55 -3.96
CA ILE A 39 -6.35 -33.89 -5.19
C ILE A 39 -7.76 -34.41 -5.52
N TYR A 40 -8.70 -33.48 -5.70
CA TYR A 40 -10.09 -33.78 -6.02
C TYR A 40 -10.39 -33.41 -7.49
N GLY A 41 -11.23 -34.19 -8.14
CA GLY A 41 -11.63 -33.98 -9.55
C GLY A 41 -12.32 -32.63 -9.80
N ASN A 42 -12.88 -32.00 -8.77
CA ASN A 42 -13.48 -30.67 -8.84
C ASN A 42 -12.45 -29.51 -8.88
N GLY A 43 -11.15 -29.81 -9.01
CA GLY A 43 -10.08 -28.80 -9.08
C GLY A 43 -9.55 -28.33 -7.73
N THR A 44 -9.99 -28.93 -6.63
CA THR A 44 -9.52 -28.60 -5.28
C THR A 44 -8.32 -29.47 -4.88
N ILE A 45 -7.35 -28.87 -4.19
CA ILE A 45 -6.25 -29.57 -3.52
C ILE A 45 -6.40 -29.38 -2.02
N GLY A 46 -6.69 -30.44 -1.27
CA GLY A 46 -6.58 -30.47 0.18
C GLY A 46 -5.12 -30.60 0.60
N ILE A 47 -4.68 -29.78 1.55
CA ILE A 47 -3.33 -29.80 2.10
C ILE A 47 -3.48 -29.87 3.62
N ASN A 48 -3.02 -30.97 4.21
CA ASN A 48 -2.93 -31.12 5.64
C ASN A 48 -1.50 -30.78 6.07
N GLY A 49 -1.37 -29.80 6.96
CA GLY A 49 -0.10 -29.49 7.59
C GLY A 49 0.44 -30.70 8.34
N ARG A 50 1.76 -30.83 8.44
CA ARG A 50 2.38 -31.82 9.32
C ARG A 50 1.85 -31.61 10.74
N ASP A 51 1.55 -32.70 11.44
CA ASP A 51 1.24 -32.65 12.87
C ASP A 51 2.25 -31.77 13.60
N GLY A 52 1.73 -30.93 14.50
CA GLY A 52 2.57 -30.15 15.38
C GLY A 52 3.39 -31.06 16.31
N VAL A 53 4.35 -30.47 17.02
CA VAL A 53 4.94 -31.11 18.20
C VAL A 53 3.77 -31.54 19.11
N ASP A 54 3.75 -32.81 19.54
CA ASP A 54 2.72 -33.44 20.40
C ASP A 54 1.48 -34.08 19.70
N GLY A 55 1.49 -34.30 18.38
CA GLY A 55 0.44 -35.09 17.71
C GLY A 55 -0.92 -34.38 17.60
N LYS A 56 -0.92 -33.04 17.69
CA LYS A 56 -2.08 -32.22 17.31
C LYS A 56 -2.12 -32.06 15.79
N PRO A 57 -3.30 -32.11 15.15
CA PRO A 57 -3.42 -31.86 13.72
C PRO A 57 -2.73 -30.55 13.34
N GLY A 58 -1.88 -30.60 12.31
CA GLY A 58 -1.29 -29.41 11.72
C GLY A 58 -2.35 -28.49 11.10
N ALA A 59 -1.96 -27.28 10.74
CA ALA A 59 -2.86 -26.38 10.01
C ALA A 59 -3.28 -27.02 8.67
N ASN A 60 -4.59 -27.16 8.44
CA ASN A 60 -5.14 -27.68 7.19
C ASN A 60 -5.78 -26.57 6.37
N ALA A 61 -5.69 -26.69 5.06
CA ALA A 61 -6.36 -25.80 4.11
C ALA A 61 -6.69 -26.57 2.83
N SER A 62 -7.62 -26.03 2.03
CA SER A 62 -7.76 -26.42 0.64
C SER A 62 -7.37 -25.27 -0.28
N VAL A 63 -6.86 -25.57 -1.47
CA VAL A 63 -6.54 -24.59 -2.52
C VAL A 63 -7.40 -24.90 -3.73
N THR A 64 -8.00 -23.87 -4.33
CA THR A 64 -8.77 -23.99 -5.57
C THR A 64 -8.64 -22.71 -6.41
N VAL A 65 -9.29 -22.69 -7.57
CA VAL A 65 -9.36 -21.52 -8.45
C VAL A 65 -10.82 -21.10 -8.60
N ILE A 66 -11.07 -19.80 -8.52
CA ILE A 66 -12.40 -19.20 -8.73
C ILE A 66 -12.32 -18.00 -9.68
N GLU A 67 -13.46 -17.57 -10.20
CA GLU A 67 -13.64 -16.19 -10.65
C GLU A 67 -13.82 -15.31 -9.41
N GLY A 68 -12.78 -14.57 -9.03
CA GLY A 68 -12.77 -13.75 -7.84
C GLY A 68 -12.70 -12.27 -8.14
N THR A 69 -12.35 -11.48 -7.13
CA THR A 69 -12.29 -10.01 -7.27
C THR A 69 -11.32 -9.61 -8.38
N PRO A 70 -11.62 -8.58 -9.20
CA PRO A 70 -10.68 -8.16 -10.23
C PRO A 70 -9.44 -7.51 -9.60
N GLY A 71 -8.37 -7.35 -10.40
CA GLY A 71 -7.16 -6.64 -9.95
C GLY A 71 -7.43 -5.16 -9.66
N ILE A 72 -6.40 -4.41 -9.25
CA ILE A 72 -6.55 -3.03 -8.76
C ILE A 72 -7.16 -2.05 -9.79
N ASN A 73 -7.00 -2.35 -11.09
CA ASN A 73 -7.54 -1.59 -12.22
C ASN A 73 -8.88 -2.11 -12.75
N GLY A 74 -9.44 -3.16 -12.15
CA GLY A 74 -10.70 -3.74 -12.55
C GLY A 74 -11.87 -2.77 -12.41
N LYS A 75 -12.81 -2.86 -13.34
CA LYS A 75 -14.09 -2.14 -13.31
C LYS A 75 -15.17 -2.98 -12.63
N ASP A 76 -16.28 -2.32 -12.31
CA ASP A 76 -17.44 -3.01 -11.75
C ASP A 76 -17.97 -4.07 -12.74
N GLY A 77 -18.20 -5.28 -12.24
CA GLY A 77 -18.58 -6.45 -13.03
C GLY A 77 -17.44 -7.22 -13.71
N GLU A 78 -16.18 -6.78 -13.60
CA GLU A 78 -15.03 -7.57 -14.07
C GLU A 78 -14.57 -8.57 -12.99
N THR A 79 -14.02 -9.72 -13.43
CA THR A 79 -13.46 -10.75 -12.55
C THR A 79 -12.03 -11.08 -12.97
N LEU A 80 -11.25 -11.62 -12.02
CA LEU A 80 -9.94 -12.21 -12.28
C LEU A 80 -9.95 -13.66 -11.82
N THR A 81 -9.27 -14.54 -12.55
CA THR A 81 -9.00 -15.90 -12.08
C THR A 81 -8.12 -15.83 -10.83
N ARG A 82 -8.67 -16.21 -9.68
CA ARG A 82 -7.98 -16.18 -8.38
C ARG A 82 -7.61 -17.57 -7.94
N VAL A 83 -6.38 -17.75 -7.49
CA VAL A 83 -6.06 -18.87 -6.59
C VAL A 83 -6.54 -18.46 -5.20
N VAL A 84 -7.31 -19.33 -4.57
CA VAL A 84 -7.84 -19.10 -3.22
C VAL A 84 -7.47 -20.27 -2.33
N TYR A 85 -7.38 -20.02 -1.03
CA TYR A 85 -7.32 -21.10 -0.06
C TYR A 85 -8.43 -20.97 0.98
N THR A 86 -9.03 -22.09 1.36
CA THR A 86 -9.98 -22.18 2.47
C THR A 86 -9.26 -22.73 3.69
N ASP A 87 -9.24 -21.98 4.77
CA ASP A 87 -8.58 -22.40 6.01
C ASP A 87 -9.38 -23.46 6.80
N ALA A 88 -8.81 -23.94 7.90
CA ALA A 88 -9.42 -24.93 8.77
C ALA A 88 -10.77 -24.49 9.36
N ASN A 89 -11.04 -23.19 9.43
CA ASN A 89 -12.31 -22.63 9.91
C ASN A 89 -13.36 -22.53 8.78
N GLY A 90 -13.00 -22.91 7.55
CA GLY A 90 -13.87 -22.75 6.39
C GLY A 90 -13.86 -21.34 5.79
N THR A 91 -12.93 -20.47 6.20
CA THR A 91 -12.82 -19.10 5.65
C THR A 91 -11.97 -19.12 4.38
N THR A 92 -12.52 -18.63 3.28
CA THR A 92 -11.81 -18.51 2.00
C THR A 92 -11.07 -17.18 1.90
N HIS A 93 -9.80 -17.26 1.50
CA HIS A 93 -8.91 -16.12 1.29
C HIS A 93 -8.40 -16.10 -0.15
N GLU A 94 -8.47 -14.95 -0.82
CA GLU A 94 -7.88 -14.77 -2.15
C GLU A 94 -6.38 -14.49 -2.04
N ILE A 95 -5.57 -15.20 -2.82
CA ILE A 95 -4.12 -14.96 -2.88
C ILE A 95 -3.87 -13.76 -3.81
N ALA A 96 -3.05 -12.82 -3.34
CA ALA A 96 -2.68 -11.64 -4.11
C ALA A 96 -1.80 -11.99 -5.32
N THR A 97 -1.95 -11.23 -6.40
CA THR A 97 -1.23 -11.33 -7.68
C THR A 97 -0.53 -10.01 -8.01
N LEU A 98 0.34 -9.99 -9.02
CA LEU A 98 0.93 -8.73 -9.51
C LEU A 98 -0.07 -7.79 -10.20
N ASP A 99 -1.31 -8.24 -10.45
CA ASP A 99 -2.40 -7.39 -10.93
C ASP A 99 -3.14 -6.66 -9.79
N ASP A 100 -2.88 -7.04 -8.54
CA ASP A 100 -3.34 -6.35 -7.35
C ASP A 100 -2.41 -5.20 -6.99
N GLY A 101 -2.78 -4.42 -5.97
CA GLY A 101 -1.95 -3.33 -5.49
C GLY A 101 -2.69 -2.36 -4.58
N LEU A 102 -2.24 -1.11 -4.58
CA LEU A 102 -2.76 -0.06 -3.71
C LEU A 102 -3.29 1.11 -4.54
N LYS A 103 -4.34 1.75 -4.03
CA LYS A 103 -4.91 2.99 -4.57
C LYS A 103 -4.53 4.17 -3.68
N PHE A 104 -4.08 5.24 -4.29
CA PHE A 104 -3.69 6.49 -3.64
C PHE A 104 -4.54 7.63 -4.20
N LYS A 105 -4.96 8.55 -3.35
CA LYS A 105 -5.79 9.69 -3.75
C LYS A 105 -5.33 10.93 -3.01
N GLY A 106 -5.07 12.00 -3.74
CA GLY A 106 -4.85 13.34 -3.17
C GLY A 106 -6.16 14.12 -3.05
N ASP A 107 -6.07 15.35 -2.59
CA ASP A 107 -7.24 16.24 -2.47
C ASP A 107 -7.91 16.54 -3.81
N THR A 108 -7.13 16.50 -4.90
CA THR A 108 -7.58 16.73 -6.28
C THR A 108 -7.00 15.68 -7.21
N GLY A 109 -7.56 15.58 -8.43
CA GLY A 109 -7.17 14.60 -9.43
C GLY A 109 -7.83 13.23 -9.24
N GLU A 110 -7.50 12.31 -10.15
CA GLU A 110 -8.00 10.94 -10.16
C GLU A 110 -7.25 10.04 -9.17
N VAL A 111 -7.85 8.90 -8.82
CA VAL A 111 -7.19 7.85 -8.03
C VAL A 111 -6.01 7.29 -8.82
N ILE A 112 -4.85 7.20 -8.17
CA ILE A 112 -3.66 6.54 -8.70
C ILE A 112 -3.69 5.09 -8.22
N ALA A 113 -3.84 4.14 -9.14
CA ALA A 113 -3.70 2.72 -8.85
C ALA A 113 -2.26 2.27 -9.17
N LYS A 114 -1.59 1.66 -8.20
CA LYS A 114 -0.23 1.11 -8.34
C LYS A 114 -0.27 -0.38 -8.12
N LYS A 115 0.14 -1.15 -9.12
CA LYS A 115 0.24 -2.61 -9.00
C LYS A 115 1.37 -3.02 -8.06
N LEU A 116 1.29 -4.22 -7.48
CA LEU A 116 2.37 -4.80 -6.68
C LEU A 116 3.64 -4.88 -7.54
N GLY A 117 4.74 -4.34 -7.02
CA GLY A 117 6.02 -4.25 -7.73
C GLY A 117 6.24 -2.95 -8.52
N GLU A 118 5.23 -2.08 -8.63
CA GLU A 118 5.42 -0.75 -9.22
C GLU A 118 5.91 0.29 -8.19
N THR A 119 6.68 1.27 -8.66
CA THR A 119 7.11 2.43 -7.86
C THR A 119 6.05 3.53 -7.87
N LEU A 120 5.62 3.98 -6.69
CA LEU A 120 4.86 5.23 -6.50
C LEU A 120 5.85 6.38 -6.28
N GLU A 121 5.72 7.44 -7.07
CA GLU A 121 6.50 8.65 -6.89
C GLU A 121 5.74 9.69 -6.07
N ILE A 122 6.39 10.25 -5.04
CA ILE A 122 5.91 11.39 -4.25
C ILE A 122 7.00 12.46 -4.34
N ILE A 123 6.80 13.46 -5.20
CA ILE A 123 7.87 14.38 -5.60
C ILE A 123 7.57 15.82 -5.15
N GLY A 124 8.51 16.41 -4.40
CA GLY A 124 8.64 17.86 -4.27
C GLY A 124 9.45 18.40 -5.46
N ARG A 125 8.94 19.40 -6.19
CA ARG A 125 9.52 19.88 -7.47
C ARG A 125 10.76 20.77 -7.35
N THR A 126 11.44 20.70 -6.21
CA THR A 126 12.68 21.45 -5.98
C THR A 126 13.86 20.72 -6.63
N ALA A 127 14.89 21.45 -7.07
CA ALA A 127 16.09 20.84 -7.64
C ALA A 127 16.81 19.94 -6.62
N GLU A 128 17.46 18.88 -7.10
CA GLU A 128 18.18 17.91 -6.24
C GLU A 128 19.29 18.56 -5.39
N THR A 129 19.91 19.64 -5.90
CA THR A 129 20.97 20.39 -5.21
C THR A 129 20.46 21.53 -4.35
N ALA A 130 19.14 21.69 -4.19
CA ALA A 130 18.59 22.79 -3.42
C ALA A 130 18.77 22.58 -1.93
N ASN A 131 18.86 23.70 -1.19
CA ASN A 131 18.84 23.66 0.27
C ASN A 131 17.40 23.48 0.76
N VAL A 132 17.08 22.32 1.35
CA VAL A 132 15.74 21.93 1.81
C VAL A 132 15.76 21.61 3.31
N THR A 133 14.62 21.74 3.98
CA THR A 133 14.44 21.37 5.40
C THR A 133 13.21 20.47 5.56
N ASP A 134 13.32 19.47 6.43
CA ASP A 134 12.23 18.56 6.81
C ASP A 134 11.54 18.98 8.13
N LYS A 135 12.01 20.06 8.77
CA LYS A 135 11.51 20.50 10.10
C LYS A 135 10.12 21.09 10.09
N ASN A 136 9.66 21.58 8.93
CA ASN A 136 8.44 22.39 8.83
C ASN A 136 7.20 21.62 8.41
N LEU A 137 7.36 20.38 7.94
CA LEU A 137 6.27 19.54 7.49
C LEU A 137 6.13 18.33 8.42
N ARG A 138 4.89 18.03 8.80
CA ARG A 138 4.55 16.85 9.58
C ARG A 138 3.41 16.11 8.91
N VAL A 139 3.43 14.78 8.97
CA VAL A 139 2.32 13.95 8.51
C VAL A 139 1.66 13.30 9.72
N ASP A 140 0.38 13.60 9.92
CA ASP A 140 -0.43 12.99 10.98
C ASP A 140 -1.42 11.99 10.38
N ASN A 141 -1.80 10.96 11.13
CA ASN A 141 -2.96 10.14 10.79
C ASN A 141 -4.20 10.76 11.48
N GLU A 142 -5.18 11.16 10.68
CA GLU A 142 -6.49 11.59 11.13
C GLU A 142 -7.55 10.74 10.46
N GLU A 143 -8.24 9.90 11.25
CA GLU A 143 -9.35 9.05 10.78
C GLU A 143 -8.98 8.14 9.58
N GLY A 144 -7.76 7.59 9.59
CA GLY A 144 -7.26 6.72 8.52
C GLY A 144 -6.73 7.48 7.30
N LYS A 145 -6.65 8.81 7.35
CA LYS A 145 -6.04 9.65 6.31
C LYS A 145 -4.72 10.23 6.80
N LEU A 146 -3.75 10.33 5.90
CA LEU A 146 -2.50 11.04 6.16
C LEU A 146 -2.69 12.53 5.85
N VAL A 147 -2.64 13.38 6.87
CA VAL A 147 -2.80 14.84 6.75
C VAL A 147 -1.43 15.51 6.84
N LEU A 148 -1.03 16.20 5.77
CA LEU A 148 0.17 17.01 5.76
C LEU A 148 -0.08 18.34 6.45
N LYS A 149 0.73 18.66 7.46
CA LYS A 149 0.64 19.87 8.27
C LYS A 149 1.93 20.67 8.19
N MET A 150 1.79 21.98 8.32
CA MET A 150 2.89 22.91 8.41
C MET A 150 3.06 23.41 9.85
N ALA A 151 4.30 23.54 10.32
CA ALA A 151 4.61 24.12 11.62
C ALA A 151 4.11 25.57 11.69
N LYS A 152 3.58 25.99 12.85
CA LYS A 152 3.21 27.39 13.09
C LYS A 152 4.45 28.29 13.18
N GLU A 153 5.53 27.74 13.73
CA GLU A 153 6.84 28.37 13.81
C GLU A 153 7.74 27.70 12.78
N LEU A 154 7.95 28.37 11.66
CA LEU A 154 8.81 27.86 10.60
C LEU A 154 10.29 28.03 10.97
N GLN A 155 11.06 26.97 10.80
CA GLN A 155 12.50 26.93 11.07
C GLN A 155 13.28 26.81 9.76
N GLU A 156 14.51 27.31 9.73
CA GLU A 156 15.43 27.16 8.58
C GLU A 156 14.88 27.74 7.26
N ILE A 157 14.11 28.82 7.35
CA ILE A 157 13.65 29.60 6.20
C ILE A 157 14.58 30.80 6.00
N ASN A 158 15.36 30.78 4.93
CA ASN A 158 16.30 31.86 4.63
C ASN A 158 15.64 33.08 3.97
N SER A 159 14.61 32.85 3.13
CA SER A 159 13.94 33.92 2.40
C SER A 159 12.51 33.55 2.02
N ILE A 160 11.63 34.55 1.95
CA ILE A 160 10.28 34.44 1.39
C ILE A 160 10.19 35.35 0.17
N SER A 161 9.82 34.79 -0.98
CA SER A 161 9.59 35.53 -2.22
C SER A 161 8.15 35.36 -2.68
N ASN A 162 7.55 36.44 -3.18
CA ASN A 162 6.23 36.42 -3.79
C ASN A 162 6.28 36.35 -5.33
N ASN A 163 7.41 35.96 -5.91
CA ASN A 163 7.69 35.91 -7.35
C ASN A 163 7.59 37.25 -8.11
N ASN A 164 7.20 38.35 -7.45
CA ASN A 164 7.08 39.69 -8.03
C ASN A 164 8.33 40.55 -7.76
N GLY A 165 9.47 39.91 -7.49
CA GLY A 165 10.76 40.57 -7.27
C GLY A 165 11.01 41.04 -5.83
N THR A 166 9.98 41.11 -4.98
CA THR A 166 10.20 41.36 -3.55
C THR A 166 10.60 40.06 -2.86
N ILE A 167 11.78 40.09 -2.25
CA ILE A 167 12.30 39.00 -1.43
C ILE A 167 12.54 39.58 -0.05
N ILE A 168 11.93 38.96 0.96
CA ILE A 168 12.27 39.23 2.36
C ILE A 168 13.34 38.22 2.75
N THR A 169 14.54 38.70 3.03
CA THR A 169 15.61 37.87 3.60
C THR A 169 15.58 37.98 5.12
N LEU A 170 15.54 36.84 5.81
CA LEU A 170 15.36 36.75 7.26
C LEU A 170 16.71 36.50 7.94
N GLY A 171 17.50 37.57 8.09
CA GLY A 171 18.88 37.52 8.57
C GLY A 171 19.90 37.28 7.45
N ASP A 172 21.17 37.58 7.71
CA ASP A 172 22.27 37.25 6.79
C ASP A 172 23.07 36.01 7.25
N ALA A 173 24.00 35.54 6.41
CA ALA A 173 24.85 34.38 6.73
C ALA A 173 25.77 34.58 7.95
N ASN A 174 25.82 35.80 8.51
CA ASN A 174 26.63 36.18 9.66
C ASN A 174 25.79 36.40 10.93
N ASN A 175 24.51 35.99 10.93
CA ASN A 175 23.55 36.23 12.01
C ASN A 175 23.22 37.71 12.28
N ASN A 176 23.41 38.61 11.31
CA ASN A 176 22.90 39.98 11.46
C ASN A 176 21.38 39.97 11.27
N ASN A 177 20.63 40.58 12.20
CA ASN A 177 19.17 40.72 12.13
C ASN A 177 18.75 41.80 11.11
N THR A 178 19.13 41.65 9.85
CA THR A 178 18.78 42.57 8.78
C THR A 178 17.55 42.08 8.04
N VAL A 179 16.57 42.96 7.86
CA VAL A 179 15.43 42.76 6.95
C VAL A 179 15.74 43.49 5.66
N ASN A 180 16.05 42.74 4.60
CA ASN A 180 16.20 43.29 3.25
C ASN A 180 14.90 43.06 2.46
N ILE A 181 14.36 44.12 1.87
CA ILE A 181 13.10 44.12 1.10
C ILE A 181 13.31 44.39 -0.40
N ASN A 182 14.55 44.30 -0.90
CA ASN A 182 14.90 44.45 -2.30
C ASN A 182 14.30 45.71 -2.98
N ASN A 183 14.60 46.88 -2.42
CA ASN A 183 14.17 48.20 -2.92
C ASN A 183 12.64 48.40 -3.00
N ALA A 184 11.84 47.57 -2.35
CA ALA A 184 10.40 47.79 -2.23
C ALA A 184 10.09 48.98 -1.31
N THR A 185 8.92 49.59 -1.49
CA THR A 185 8.41 50.63 -0.59
C THR A 185 7.86 50.01 0.69
N ILE A 186 8.20 50.58 1.85
CA ILE A 186 7.51 50.29 3.12
C ILE A 186 6.50 51.41 3.35
N SER A 187 5.21 51.08 3.36
CA SER A 187 4.12 52.02 3.65
C SER A 187 3.50 51.72 5.03
N ASN A 188 2.68 52.66 5.52
CA ASN A 188 2.02 52.55 6.83
C ASN A 188 2.98 52.42 8.02
N VAL A 189 4.18 52.99 7.91
CA VAL A 189 5.11 53.15 9.04
C VAL A 189 4.64 54.34 9.86
N ALA A 190 4.42 54.18 11.16
CA ALA A 190 4.06 55.28 12.05
C ALA A 190 5.28 56.21 12.31
N PRO A 191 5.06 57.48 12.70
CA PRO A 191 6.17 58.36 13.08
C PRO A 191 6.99 57.75 14.23
N GLY A 192 8.32 57.76 14.10
CA GLY A 192 9.22 57.27 15.14
C GLY A 192 9.18 58.14 16.40
N VAL A 193 9.24 57.49 17.57
CA VAL A 193 9.21 58.16 18.88
C VAL A 193 10.51 57.91 19.64
N ASN A 194 11.07 56.70 19.55
CA ASN A 194 12.32 56.30 20.18
C ASN A 194 13.52 56.43 19.23
N GLY A 195 14.74 56.47 19.80
CA GLY A 195 15.98 56.63 19.03
C GLY A 195 16.32 55.49 18.06
N THR A 196 15.59 54.37 18.09
CA THR A 196 15.78 53.21 17.22
C THR A 196 14.59 52.94 16.29
N ASP A 197 13.57 53.80 16.30
CA ASP A 197 12.40 53.62 15.45
C ASP A 197 12.72 54.00 14.00
N ALA A 198 12.05 53.33 13.05
CA ALA A 198 12.11 53.73 11.65
C ALA A 198 11.46 55.12 11.45
N VAL A 199 12.01 55.90 10.52
CA VAL A 199 11.47 57.23 10.14
C VAL A 199 10.69 57.10 8.84
N ASN A 200 9.57 57.81 8.73
CA ASN A 200 8.70 57.87 7.55
C ASN A 200 8.75 59.26 6.89
N VAL A 201 8.16 59.38 5.68
CA VAL A 201 7.96 60.64 4.93
C VAL A 201 6.48 60.97 4.88
#